data_AF-A0A642C432-F1
#
_entry.id   AF-A0A642C432-F1
#
_cell.length_a   1.000
_cell.length_b   1.000
_cell.length_c   1.000
_cell.angle_alpha   90.00
_cell.angle_beta   90.00
_cell.angle_gamma   90.00
#
_symmetry.space_group_name_H-M   'P 1'
#
loop_
_entity.id
_entity.type
_entity.pdbx_description
1 polymer ?
#
loop_
_entity_poly.entity_id
_entity_poly.type
_entity_poly.pdbx_seq_one_letter_code
_entity_poly.pdbx_strand_id
1 'polypeptide(L)'
;MILRKKKSLNAGPINGTGEGVAHSKRWYVALVRMHHEKKVSEHLDKMGIENFVPVQQELHQWSDRRKLVTSVLLPMMVFVHADPKERMEVLSFSTVSRYM
;
A
#
# COMPACT_ATOMS: atom_id res chain seq x y z
N MET A 1 7.29 -2.32 50.07
CA MET A 1 7.68 -1.56 48.87
C MET A 1 7.65 -2.51 47.69
N ILE A 2 6.57 -2.51 46.89
CA ILE A 2 6.36 -3.53 45.84
C ILE A 2 6.70 -2.88 44.49
N LEU A 3 7.82 -3.32 43.90
CA LEU A 3 8.26 -2.97 42.55
C LEU A 3 7.24 -3.52 41.52
N ARG A 4 6.42 -2.64 40.95
CA ARG A 4 5.54 -3.01 39.82
C ARG A 4 6.39 -3.13 38.56
N LYS A 5 6.62 -4.37 38.13
CA LYS A 5 7.26 -4.76 36.85
C LYS A 5 6.56 -4.02 35.69
N LYS A 6 7.31 -3.32 34.82
CA LYS A 6 6.76 -2.68 33.62
C LYS A 6 5.98 -3.71 32.80
N LYS A 7 4.68 -3.47 32.62
CA LYS A 7 3.79 -4.28 31.79
C LYS A 7 4.35 -4.24 30.36
N SER A 8 4.68 -5.40 29.80
CA SER A 8 5.09 -5.54 28.41
C SER A 8 4.01 -4.98 27.48
N LEU A 9 4.34 -3.94 26.70
CA LEU A 9 3.51 -3.40 25.62
C LEU A 9 3.53 -4.36 24.43
N ASN A 10 3.01 -5.57 24.60
CA ASN A 10 2.77 -6.51 23.51
C ASN A 10 1.39 -7.13 23.73
N ALA A 11 0.35 -6.45 23.26
CA ALA A 11 -0.96 -7.06 22.99
C ALA A 11 -1.12 -7.01 21.46
N GLY A 12 -1.21 -8.19 20.86
CA GLY A 12 -1.03 -8.44 19.43
C GLY A 12 -2.13 -7.93 18.49
N PRO A 13 -2.06 -8.29 17.19
CA PRO A 13 -2.87 -7.72 16.11
C PRO A 13 -4.13 -8.56 15.82
N ILE A 14 -5.25 -7.95 15.46
CA ILE A 14 -6.39 -8.62 14.82
C ILE A 14 -7.25 -7.59 14.08
N ASN A 15 -7.68 -7.94 12.87
CA ASN A 15 -8.45 -7.11 11.93
C ASN A 15 -9.52 -6.22 12.56
N GLY A 16 -9.53 -4.94 12.18
CA GLY A 16 -10.65 -4.04 12.44
C GLY A 16 -10.22 -2.59 12.47
N THR A 17 -10.54 -1.84 11.41
CA THR A 17 -10.60 -0.38 11.42
C THR A 17 -11.33 0.07 12.69
N GLY A 18 -10.61 0.68 13.62
CA GLY A 18 -11.15 1.15 14.89
C GLY A 18 -10.17 2.12 15.51
N GLU A 19 -10.56 3.38 15.58
CA GLU A 19 -9.87 4.44 16.30
C GLU A 19 -9.43 3.94 17.68
N GLY A 20 -8.14 4.00 17.99
CA GLY A 20 -7.68 3.66 19.35
C GLY A 20 -6.22 3.25 19.52
N VAL A 21 -5.48 2.93 18.45
CA VAL A 21 -4.03 2.72 18.55
C VAL A 21 -3.34 3.63 17.53
N ALA A 22 -2.64 4.65 18.03
CA ALA A 22 -1.81 5.53 17.22
C ALA A 22 -0.52 4.79 16.82
N HIS A 23 -0.63 3.87 15.88
CA HIS A 23 0.54 3.46 15.10
C HIS A 23 1.01 4.68 14.30
N SER A 24 2.33 4.88 14.24
CA SER A 24 2.93 5.96 13.44
C SER A 24 2.44 5.85 12.00
N LYS A 25 2.64 4.68 11.38
CA LYS A 25 2.23 4.35 10.01
C LYS A 25 0.99 3.46 9.95
N ARG A 26 0.23 3.60 8.86
CA ARG A 26 -0.95 2.76 8.54
C ARG A 26 -0.96 2.42 7.06
N TRP A 27 -1.58 1.29 6.72
CA TRP A 27 -1.85 0.93 5.34
C TRP A 27 -3.09 1.67 4.83
N TYR A 28 -2.94 2.31 3.68
CA TYR A 28 -4.00 2.99 2.96
C TYR A 28 -4.10 2.45 1.54
N VAL A 29 -5.27 2.61 0.93
CA VAL A 29 -5.45 2.33 -0.50
C VAL A 29 -5.54 3.65 -1.25
N ALA A 30 -4.52 3.97 -2.02
CA ALA A 30 -4.51 5.12 -2.92
C ALA A 30 -5.15 4.74 -4.26
N LEU A 31 -6.13 5.53 -4.69
CA LEU A 31 -6.71 5.42 -6.02
C LEU A 31 -5.86 6.21 -7.02
N VAL A 32 -5.38 5.50 -8.03
CA VAL A 32 -4.43 5.99 -9.03
C VAL A 32 -5.09 6.02 -10.41
N ARG A 33 -4.61 6.90 -11.28
CA ARG A 33 -4.98 6.92 -12.70
C ARG A 33 -4.73 5.55 -13.34
N MET A 34 -5.63 5.13 -14.23
CA MET A 34 -5.54 3.84 -14.94
C MET A 34 -4.16 3.64 -15.58
N HIS A 35 -3.55 2.47 -15.39
CA HIS A 35 -2.23 2.08 -15.93
C HIS A 35 -1.02 2.84 -15.37
N HIS A 36 -1.22 3.68 -14.34
CA HIS A 36 -0.12 4.40 -13.67
C HIS A 36 0.33 3.73 -12.36
N GLU A 37 -0.22 2.56 -12.01
CA GLU A 37 0.02 1.88 -10.73
C GLU A 37 1.52 1.59 -10.54
N LYS A 38 2.17 0.98 -11.54
CA LYS A 38 3.62 0.69 -11.51
C LYS A 38 4.46 1.96 -11.43
N LYS A 39 4.09 3.01 -12.18
CA LYS A 39 4.81 4.29 -12.18
C LYS A 39 4.73 5.00 -10.83
N VAL A 40 3.57 4.93 -10.17
CA VAL A 40 3.40 5.49 -8.83
C VAL A 40 4.20 4.69 -7.81
N SER A 41 4.18 3.36 -7.89
CA SER A 41 5.00 2.48 -7.05
C SER A 41 6.48 2.81 -7.14
N GLU A 42 7.04 2.89 -8.37
CA GLU A 42 8.44 3.28 -8.58
C GLU A 42 8.78 4.68 -8.03
N HIS A 43 7.81 5.62 -8.02
CA HIS A 43 8.01 6.94 -7.44
C HIS A 43 8.03 6.88 -5.91
N LEU A 44 7.10 6.13 -5.31
CA LEU A 44 7.04 5.92 -3.87
C LEU A 44 8.30 5.21 -3.36
N ASP A 45 8.80 4.22 -4.10
CA ASP A 45 10.06 3.53 -3.79
C ASP A 45 11.23 4.52 -3.71
N LYS A 46 11.31 5.48 -4.65
CA LYS A 46 12.37 6.51 -4.66
C LYS A 46 12.26 7.48 -3.48
N MET A 47 11.06 7.70 -2.96
CA MET A 47 10.82 8.50 -1.75
C MET A 47 11.03 7.70 -0.46
N GLY A 48 11.28 6.39 -0.55
CA GLY A 48 11.39 5.50 0.60
C GLY A 48 10.04 5.21 1.27
N ILE A 49 8.93 5.45 0.58
CA ILE A 49 7.59 5.14 1.07
C ILE A 49 7.25 3.70 0.70
N GLU A 50 7.03 2.87 1.72
CA GLU A 50 6.65 1.48 1.55
C GLU A 50 5.28 1.38 0.84
N ASN A 51 5.25 0.62 -0.24
CA ASN A 51 4.06 0.48 -1.07
C ASN A 51 3.97 -0.93 -1.66
N PHE A 52 2.79 -1.27 -2.13
CA PHE A 52 2.51 -2.56 -2.75
C PHE A 52 1.48 -2.40 -3.87
N VAL A 53 1.81 -2.94 -5.05
CA VAL A 53 0.89 -3.05 -6.18
C VAL A 53 0.54 -4.52 -6.37
N PRO A 54 -0.74 -4.91 -6.24
CA PRO A 54 -1.15 -6.29 -6.44
C PRO A 54 -1.02 -6.63 -7.93
N VAL A 55 -0.10 -7.52 -8.26
CA VAL A 55 0.13 -8.01 -9.63
C VAL A 55 -0.03 -9.52 -9.68
N GLN A 56 -0.52 -10.02 -10.81
CA GLN A 56 -0.67 -11.45 -11.08
C GLN A 56 -0.03 -11.85 -12.40
N GLN A 57 0.24 -13.15 -12.55
CA GLN A 57 0.74 -13.73 -13.80
C GLN A 57 -0.42 -14.33 -14.58
N GLU A 58 -0.58 -13.92 -15.83
CA GLU A 58 -1.61 -14.40 -16.75
C GLU A 58 -0.96 -15.01 -18.00
N LEU A 59 -1.52 -16.13 -18.48
CA LEU A 59 -1.10 -16.73 -19.75
C LEU A 59 -1.93 -16.12 -20.89
N HIS A 60 -1.33 -15.22 -21.66
CA HIS A 60 -1.93 -14.71 -22.88
C HIS A 60 -1.58 -15.59 -24.08
N GLN A 61 -2.61 -16.06 -24.78
CA GLN A 61 -2.49 -16.69 -26.09
C GLN A 61 -2.63 -15.62 -27.17
N TRP A 62 -1.59 -15.48 -27.99
CA TRP A 62 -1.63 -14.81 -29.27
C TRP A 62 -1.73 -15.82 -30.41
N SER A 63 -2.04 -15.36 -31.61
CA SER A 63 -2.17 -16.23 -32.80
C SER A 63 -0.90 -17.06 -33.07
N ASP A 64 0.27 -16.54 -32.71
CA ASP A 64 1.56 -17.20 -32.87
C ASP A 64 2.03 -17.99 -31.63
N ARG A 65 1.74 -17.52 -30.41
CA ARG A 65 2.35 -18.08 -29.17
C ARG A 65 1.52 -17.91 -27.90
N ARG A 66 1.83 -18.70 -26.88
CA ARG A 66 1.43 -18.45 -25.48
C ARG A 66 2.57 -17.75 -24.75
N LYS A 67 2.27 -16.67 -24.02
CA LYS A 67 3.25 -15.98 -23.18
C LYS A 67 2.65 -15.66 -21.82
N LEU A 68 3.46 -15.85 -20.79
CA LEU A 68 3.16 -15.43 -19.44
C LEU A 68 3.43 -13.92 -19.30
N VAL A 69 2.40 -13.16 -18.95
CA VAL A 69 2.40 -11.70 -18.84
C VAL A 69 2.01 -11.31 -17.42
N THR A 70 2.65 -10.28 -16.87
CA THR A 70 2.31 -9.75 -15.54
C THR A 70 1.31 -8.61 -15.67
N SER A 71 0.09 -8.84 -15.22
CA SER A 71 -1.00 -7.86 -15.17
C SER A 71 -1.20 -7.33 -13.74
N VAL A 72 -1.87 -6.19 -13.61
CA VAL A 72 -2.28 -5.66 -12.30
C VAL A 72 -3.57 -6.38 -11.90
N LEU A 73 -3.59 -6.96 -10.71
CA LEU A 73 -4.73 -7.72 -10.18
C LEU A 73 -5.87 -6.79 -9.75
N LEU A 74 -5.55 -5.67 -9.10
CA LEU A 74 -6.53 -4.64 -8.69
C LEU A 74 -6.21 -3.33 -9.42
N PRO A 75 -6.89 -3.05 -10.55
CA PRO A 75 -6.64 -1.83 -11.33
C PRO A 75 -6.87 -0.57 -10.50
N MET A 76 -6.10 0.47 -10.80
CA MET A 76 -6.21 1.79 -10.15
C MET A 76 -5.97 1.79 -8.64
N MET A 77 -5.46 0.70 -8.05
CA MET A 77 -5.22 0.60 -6.61
C MET A 77 -3.74 0.40 -6.31
N VAL A 78 -3.20 1.25 -5.44
CA VAL A 78 -1.87 1.10 -4.86
C VAL A 78 -1.99 1.13 -3.34
N PHE A 79 -1.45 0.12 -2.67
CA PHE A 79 -1.39 0.08 -1.22
C PHE A 79 -0.18 0.88 -0.77
N VAL A 80 -0.37 1.76 0.20
CA VAL A 80 0.68 2.66 0.70
C VAL A 80 0.73 2.55 2.21
N HIS A 81 1.91 2.30 2.76
CA HIS A 81 2.15 2.28 4.19
C HIS A 81 2.80 3.61 4.61
N ALA A 82 1.98 4.50 5.16
CA ALA A 82 2.35 5.91 5.34
C ALA A 82 2.03 6.46 6.74
N ASP A 83 2.87 7.38 7.21
CA ASP A 83 2.55 8.33 8.28
C ASP A 83 1.61 9.44 7.75
N PRO A 84 0.96 10.26 8.62
CA PRO A 84 0.12 11.37 8.17
C PRO A 84 0.82 12.38 7.23
N LYS A 85 2.14 12.58 7.38
CA LYS A 85 2.92 13.47 6.50
C LYS A 85 3.10 12.87 5.11
N GLU A 86 3.62 11.64 5.05
CA GLU A 86 3.79 10.88 3.80
C GLU A 86 2.44 10.72 3.08
N ARG A 87 1.34 10.51 3.82
CA ARG A 87 -0.01 10.44 3.26
C ARG A 87 -0.36 11.69 2.46
N MET A 88 -0.04 12.88 2.98
CA MET A 88 -0.27 14.15 2.30
C MET A 88 0.65 14.32 1.09
N GLU A 89 1.90 13.87 1.19
CA GLU A 89 2.85 13.89 0.06
C GLU A 89 2.37 13.01 -1.09
N VAL A 90 1.90 11.79 -0.84
CA VAL A 90 1.35 10.92 -1.88
C VAL A 90 0.11 11.52 -2.55
N LEU A 91 -0.74 12.24 -1.82
CA LEU A 91 -1.90 12.96 -2.40
C LEU A 91 -1.49 14.13 -3.29
N SER A 92 -0.27 14.65 -3.16
CA SER A 92 0.22 15.75 -4.01
C SER A 92 0.48 15.30 -5.45
N PHE A 93 0.59 13.98 -5.69
CA PHE A 93 0.79 13.46 -7.04
C PHE A 93 -0.47 13.64 -7.89
N SER A 94 -0.31 14.26 -9.06
CA SER A 94 -1.41 14.46 -10.02
C SER A 94 -2.05 13.15 -10.52
N THR A 95 -1.36 12.02 -10.36
CA THR A 95 -1.85 10.69 -10.74
C THR A 95 -2.64 10.01 -9.62
N VAL A 96 -2.56 10.49 -8.38
CA VAL A 96 -3.30 9.98 -7.23
C VAL A 96 -4.55 10.84 -7.05
N SER A 97 -5.72 10.21 -7.00
CA SER A 97 -7.00 10.92 -6.89
C SER A 97 -7.42 11.11 -5.44
N ARG A 98 -7.47 10.02 -4.66
CA ARG A 98 -7.90 10.02 -3.26
C ARG A 98 -7.50 8.71 -2.57
N TYR A 99 -7.59 8.67 -1.25
CA TYR A 99 -7.60 7.43 -0.50
C TYR A 99 -9.02 6.86 -0.39
N MET A 100 -9.13 5.52 -0.32
CA MET A 100 -10.36 4.84 0.10
C MET A 100 -10.51 4.83 1.62
#